data_AF-A0A948L5J9-F1
#
_entry.id   AF-A0A948L5J9-F1
#
_cell.length_a   1.000
_cell.length_b   1.000
_cell.length_c   1.000
_cell.angle_alpha   90.00
_cell.angle_beta   90.00
_cell.angle_gamma   90.00
#
_symmetry.space_group_name_H-M   'P 1'
#
loop_
_entity.id
_entity.type
_entity.pdbx_description
1 polymer ?
#
loop_
_entity_poly.entity_id
_entity_poly.type
_entity_poly.pdbx_seq_one_letter_code
_entity_poly.pdbx_strand_id
1 'polypeptide(L)'
;MRRARNCRNRNVRLQMQQNDSTQKLLWGRGRLAMAGLTYRLFLVLASLSVVPATAADLGYQQGGVCLSYAQSTLPDLDINTINQTVLANFESARDGMSEPRVLANRRSAYVWAMEARWACEAAAGYLKNGTLDEESIQKCDCFYRRFISFR
;
A
#
# COMPACT_ATOMS: atom_id res chain seq x y z
N MET A 1 -32.07 -40.08 2.65
CA MET A 1 -30.83 -40.89 2.46
C MET A 1 -29.62 -39.99 2.78
N ARG A 2 -29.03 -40.14 3.98
CA ARG A 2 -27.62 -40.54 4.27
C ARG A 2 -26.51 -39.64 3.66
N ARG A 3 -25.86 -38.82 4.50
CA ARG A 3 -24.41 -38.83 4.92
C ARG A 3 -23.41 -38.63 3.77
N ALA A 4 -22.38 -37.78 3.83
CA ALA A 4 -21.39 -37.51 4.89
C ALA A 4 -20.73 -36.12 4.64
N ARG A 5 -20.47 -35.23 5.61
CA ARG A 5 -19.43 -35.22 6.67
C ARG A 5 -18.00 -35.53 6.20
N ASN A 6 -17.17 -34.48 6.27
CA ASN A 6 -15.84 -34.44 6.89
C ASN A 6 -14.63 -34.94 6.08
N CYS A 7 -13.74 -34.00 5.72
CA CYS A 7 -12.29 -34.22 5.67
C CYS A 7 -11.56 -32.94 6.09
N ARG A 8 -11.68 -32.63 7.39
CA ARG A 8 -10.78 -31.78 8.16
C ARG A 8 -9.42 -32.48 8.33
N ASN A 9 -8.34 -31.70 8.28
CA ASN A 9 -7.01 -31.98 8.86
C ASN A 9 -6.31 -33.30 8.49
N ARG A 10 -5.40 -33.22 7.52
CA ARG A 10 -4.26 -34.15 7.43
C ARG A 10 -2.87 -33.48 7.40
N ASN A 11 -2.79 -32.14 7.26
CA ASN A 11 -1.50 -31.45 7.12
C ASN A 11 -0.87 -30.92 8.41
N VAL A 12 -1.55 -30.97 9.57
CA VAL A 12 -1.02 -30.40 10.83
C VAL A 12 -0.22 -31.42 11.66
N ARG A 13 -0.32 -32.73 11.35
CA ARG A 13 0.26 -33.79 12.20
C ARG A 13 1.72 -34.15 11.89
N LEU A 14 2.29 -33.72 10.76
CA LEU A 14 3.64 -34.12 10.34
C LEU A 14 4.75 -33.15 10.75
N GLN A 15 4.43 -31.96 11.28
CA GLN A 15 5.42 -30.96 11.68
C GLN A 15 5.76 -30.98 13.18
N MET A 16 5.07 -31.80 13.98
CA MET A 16 5.23 -31.78 15.45
C MET A 16 6.15 -32.88 16.00
N GLN A 17 6.58 -33.83 15.16
CA GLN A 17 7.32 -35.02 15.61
C GLN A 17 8.84 -34.93 15.39
N GLN A 18 9.33 -33.85 14.78
CA GLN A 18 10.75 -33.69 14.42
C GLN A 18 11.55 -32.83 15.42
N ASN A 19 10.88 -32.28 16.45
CA ASN A 19 11.49 -31.36 17.43
C ASN A 19 11.88 -32.03 18.77
N ASP A 20 11.61 -33.34 18.94
CA ASP A 20 11.77 -34.03 20.23
C ASP A 20 13.07 -34.87 20.34
N SER A 21 13.75 -35.11 19.22
CA SER A 21 14.95 -35.97 19.21
C SER A 21 16.27 -35.22 19.48
N THR A 22 16.28 -33.90 19.40
CA THR A 22 17.48 -33.07 19.59
C THR A 22 17.73 -32.62 21.04
N GLN A 23 16.78 -32.85 21.95
CA GLN A 23 16.87 -32.34 23.33
C GLN A 23 17.53 -33.30 24.33
N LYS A 24 17.81 -34.55 23.97
CA LYS A 24 18.26 -35.57 24.94
C LYS A 24 19.77 -35.77 25.07
N LEU A 25 20.61 -34.97 24.38
CA LEU A 25 22.06 -35.23 24.31
C LEU A 25 22.98 -34.34 25.16
N LEU A 26 22.45 -33.44 26.00
CA LEU A 26 23.30 -32.50 26.76
C LEU A 26 23.00 -32.43 28.26
N TRP A 27 22.36 -33.44 28.83
CA TRP A 27 22.17 -33.59 30.28
C TRP A 27 23.10 -34.65 30.85
N GLY A 28 24.37 -34.33 31.00
CA GLY A 28 25.28 -35.24 31.68
C GLY A 28 26.75 -34.86 31.60
N ARG A 29 27.16 -33.88 32.41
CA ARG A 29 28.45 -33.85 33.14
C ARG A 29 28.69 -32.48 33.77
N GLY A 30 29.10 -32.49 35.04
CA GLY A 30 29.84 -31.37 35.64
C GLY A 30 29.07 -30.54 36.66
N ARG A 31 28.82 -31.13 37.84
CA ARG A 31 28.63 -30.33 39.07
C ARG A 31 29.93 -29.57 39.39
N LEU A 32 29.76 -28.39 39.97
CA LEU A 32 30.72 -27.68 40.84
C LEU A 32 32.01 -27.20 40.18
N ALA A 33 32.02 -25.94 39.75
CA ALA A 33 32.99 -24.92 40.19
C ALA A 33 32.78 -23.62 39.38
N MET A 34 33.22 -22.50 39.94
CA MET A 34 33.46 -21.22 39.23
C MET A 34 32.25 -20.29 39.05
N ALA A 35 31.54 -20.03 40.16
CA ALA A 35 30.57 -18.95 40.34
C ALA A 35 31.18 -17.52 40.33
N GLY A 36 32.07 -17.20 39.40
CA GLY A 36 32.74 -15.88 39.37
C GLY A 36 33.08 -15.32 37.98
N LEU A 37 32.98 -16.12 36.92
CA LEU A 37 33.41 -15.73 35.57
C LEU A 37 32.26 -15.54 34.58
N THR A 38 31.01 -15.53 35.04
CA THR A 38 29.81 -15.42 34.19
C THR A 38 29.29 -13.99 34.06
N TYR A 39 29.69 -13.06 34.94
CA TYR A 39 29.12 -11.71 34.95
C TYR A 39 29.75 -10.75 33.94
N ARG A 40 31.01 -10.96 33.53
CA ARG A 40 31.69 -10.05 32.57
C ARG A 40 31.50 -10.42 31.10
N LEU A 41 31.07 -11.63 30.78
CA LEU A 41 30.84 -12.04 29.39
C LEU A 41 29.44 -11.62 28.88
N PHE A 42 28.46 -11.44 29.77
CA PHE A 42 27.11 -10.97 29.42
C PHE A 42 27.02 -9.47 29.12
N LEU A 43 28.00 -8.66 29.54
CA LEU A 43 27.97 -7.20 29.34
C LEU A 43 28.56 -6.73 27.99
N VAL A 44 29.16 -7.63 27.19
CA VAL A 44 29.81 -7.25 25.90
C VAL A 44 28.93 -7.54 24.68
N LEU A 45 27.84 -8.31 24.83
CA LEU A 45 26.92 -8.65 23.72
C LEU A 45 25.64 -7.82 23.67
N ALA A 46 25.47 -6.85 24.57
CA ALA A 46 24.30 -5.96 24.63
C ALA A 46 24.42 -4.69 23.76
N SER A 47 25.33 -4.68 22.77
CA SER A 47 25.57 -3.56 21.86
C SER A 47 25.23 -3.87 20.38
N LEU A 48 24.45 -4.93 20.12
CA LEU A 48 23.95 -5.22 18.78
C LEU A 48 22.69 -4.38 18.47
N SER A 49 22.94 -3.21 17.88
CA SER A 49 22.11 -2.49 16.90
C SER A 49 20.60 -2.49 17.13
N VAL A 50 20.08 -1.39 17.67
CA VAL A 50 18.71 -0.93 17.40
C VAL A 50 18.65 -0.61 15.90
N VAL A 51 18.25 -1.58 15.07
CA VAL A 51 17.85 -1.30 13.70
C VAL A 51 16.45 -0.70 13.81
N PRO A 52 16.22 0.56 13.42
CA PRO A 52 14.85 1.04 13.31
C PRO A 52 14.16 0.16 12.28
N ALA A 53 13.13 -0.57 12.70
CA ALA A 53 12.23 -1.25 11.80
C ALA A 53 11.46 -0.16 11.03
N THR A 54 12.05 0.33 9.94
CA THR A 54 11.31 1.13 8.98
C THR A 54 10.35 0.17 8.29
N ALA A 55 9.05 0.26 8.60
CA ALA A 55 8.05 -0.34 7.76
C ALA A 55 8.20 0.28 6.36
N ALA A 56 8.67 -0.50 5.39
CA ALA A 56 8.79 -0.08 3.99
C ALA A 56 7.42 0.02 3.29
N ASP A 57 6.33 0.06 4.05
CA ASP A 57 4.93 0.17 3.59
C ASP A 57 4.30 1.54 3.94
N LEU A 58 5.14 2.51 4.31
CA LEU A 58 4.81 3.94 4.29
C LEU A 58 5.78 4.73 3.43
N GLY A 59 6.47 4.03 2.52
CA GLY A 59 6.82 4.59 1.23
C GLY A 59 5.55 4.79 0.38
N TYR A 60 4.50 5.38 0.95
CA TYR A 60 3.50 6.12 0.21
C TYR A 60 4.31 7.21 -0.48
N GLN A 61 4.91 6.85 -1.61
CA GLN A 61 5.10 7.75 -2.73
C GLN A 61 3.84 8.58 -2.68
N GLN A 62 3.99 9.82 -2.27
CA GLN A 62 2.98 10.81 -2.42
C GLN A 62 2.71 10.76 -3.93
N GLY A 63 1.72 9.96 -4.36
CA GLY A 63 1.01 10.15 -5.61
C GLY A 63 0.58 11.59 -5.51
N GLY A 64 1.27 12.43 -6.28
CA GLY A 64 1.79 13.63 -5.65
C GLY A 64 0.70 14.50 -5.04
N VAL A 65 1.13 15.26 -4.06
CA VAL A 65 0.17 16.04 -3.32
C VAL A 65 -0.31 17.14 -4.25
N CYS A 66 -1.60 17.10 -4.57
CA CYS A 66 -2.27 18.34 -4.90
C CYS A 66 -2.35 19.14 -3.58
N LEU A 67 -1.32 19.95 -3.33
CA LEU A 67 -1.16 20.68 -2.06
C LEU A 67 -2.33 21.63 -1.76
N SER A 68 -3.16 21.93 -2.77
CA SER A 68 -4.37 22.73 -2.63
C SER A 68 -5.37 22.42 -3.76
N TYR A 69 -6.01 21.25 -3.75
CA TYR A 69 -7.06 20.91 -4.74
C TYR A 69 -8.23 21.90 -4.68
N ALA A 70 -8.47 22.53 -3.52
CA ALA A 70 -9.44 23.60 -3.31
C ALA A 70 -9.25 24.85 -4.20
N GLN A 71 -8.16 24.95 -4.97
CA GLN A 71 -7.97 26.01 -5.97
C GLN A 71 -8.65 25.73 -7.31
N SER A 72 -9.20 24.53 -7.52
CA SER A 72 -9.97 24.27 -8.73
C SER A 72 -11.26 25.09 -8.71
N THR A 73 -11.47 25.86 -9.77
CA THR A 73 -12.72 26.59 -10.02
C THR A 73 -13.74 25.73 -10.75
N LEU A 74 -13.45 24.44 -10.97
CA LEU A 74 -14.34 23.54 -11.70
C LEU A 74 -15.71 23.36 -11.01
N PRO A 75 -15.81 23.22 -9.68
CA PRO A 75 -17.12 23.10 -9.02
C PRO A 75 -18.02 24.34 -9.16
N ASP A 76 -17.45 25.51 -9.47
CA ASP A 76 -18.19 26.76 -9.62
C ASP A 76 -18.85 26.92 -11.00
N LEU A 77 -18.56 26.01 -11.94
CA LEU A 77 -19.09 26.05 -13.30
C LEU A 77 -20.50 25.44 -13.39
N ASP A 78 -21.12 25.55 -14.57
CA ASP A 78 -22.41 24.90 -14.79
C ASP A 78 -22.27 23.37 -14.79
N ILE A 79 -23.34 22.69 -14.38
CA ILE A 79 -23.34 21.24 -14.19
C ILE A 79 -23.01 20.46 -15.48
N ASN A 80 -23.33 21.00 -16.67
CA ASN A 80 -23.01 20.32 -17.93
C ASN A 80 -21.50 20.42 -18.21
N THR A 81 -20.91 21.60 -17.99
CA THR A 81 -19.47 21.81 -18.10
C THR A 81 -18.70 20.97 -17.08
N ILE A 82 -19.18 20.86 -15.84
CA ILE A 82 -18.59 19.98 -14.82
C ILE A 82 -18.59 18.54 -15.33
N ASN A 83 -19.74 18.03 -15.75
CA ASN A 83 -19.87 16.65 -16.25
C ASN A 83 -18.95 16.36 -17.44
N GLN A 84 -18.95 17.25 -18.43
CA GLN A 84 -18.12 17.09 -19.63
C GLN A 84 -16.64 17.12 -19.28
N THR A 85 -16.21 18.04 -18.42
CA THR A 85 -14.81 18.19 -18.03
C THR A 85 -14.33 16.99 -17.22
N VAL A 86 -15.11 16.54 -16.22
CA VAL A 86 -14.77 15.36 -15.40
C VAL A 86 -14.65 14.12 -16.27
N LEU A 87 -15.59 13.90 -17.20
CA LEU A 87 -15.56 12.75 -18.09
C LEU A 87 -14.36 12.80 -19.06
N ALA A 88 -14.10 13.96 -19.66
CA ALA A 88 -12.96 14.14 -20.57
C ALA A 88 -11.62 13.91 -19.85
N ASN A 89 -11.48 14.41 -18.62
CA ASN A 89 -10.29 14.20 -17.79
C ASN A 89 -10.12 12.72 -17.44
N PHE A 90 -11.21 12.02 -17.08
CA PHE A 90 -11.21 10.58 -16.81
C PHE A 90 -10.72 9.79 -18.03
N GLU A 91 -11.30 10.03 -19.20
CA GLU A 91 -10.95 9.30 -20.43
C GLU A 91 -9.50 9.58 -20.84
N SER A 92 -9.06 10.84 -20.81
CA SER A 92 -7.69 11.23 -21.13
C SER A 92 -6.67 10.61 -20.17
N ALA A 93 -6.95 10.57 -18.87
CA ALA A 93 -6.10 9.92 -17.88
C ALA A 93 -6.05 8.39 -18.06
N ARG A 94 -7.21 7.75 -18.25
CA ARG A 94 -7.33 6.31 -18.54
C ARG A 94 -6.50 5.92 -19.76
N ASP A 95 -6.64 6.65 -20.86
CA ASP A 95 -5.96 6.35 -22.11
C ASP A 95 -4.46 6.64 -22.01
N GLY A 96 -4.09 7.71 -21.30
CA GLY A 96 -2.70 8.07 -21.01
C GLY A 96 -1.92 6.96 -20.31
N MET A 97 -2.55 6.16 -19.46
CA MET A 97 -1.90 5.03 -18.80
C MET A 97 -1.39 3.93 -19.75
N SER A 98 -1.88 3.89 -20.99
CA SER A 98 -1.44 2.95 -22.02
C SER A 98 -0.48 3.58 -23.04
N GLU A 99 -0.20 4.88 -22.92
CA GLU A 99 0.66 5.60 -23.85
C GLU A 99 2.14 5.27 -23.61
N PRO A 100 2.93 4.92 -24.64
CA PRO A 100 4.34 4.55 -24.47
C PRO A 100 5.19 5.59 -23.73
N ARG A 101 4.90 6.89 -23.93
CA ARG A 101 5.62 8.00 -23.27
C ARG A 101 5.33 8.05 -21.77
N VAL A 102 4.07 7.90 -21.39
CA VAL A 102 3.63 7.85 -19.99
C VAL A 102 4.16 6.58 -19.31
N LEU A 103 4.10 5.44 -19.99
CA LEU A 103 4.66 4.16 -19.56
C LEU A 103 6.19 4.14 -19.48
N ALA A 104 6.89 5.05 -20.16
CA ALA A 104 8.34 5.25 -20.00
C ALA A 104 8.64 6.15 -18.80
N ASN A 105 7.80 7.15 -18.52
CA ASN A 105 7.89 8.07 -17.37
C ASN A 105 7.29 7.48 -16.08
N ARG A 106 7.53 6.17 -15.83
CA ARG A 106 6.85 5.28 -14.86
C ARG A 106 6.64 5.79 -13.43
N ARG A 107 7.32 6.86 -13.02
CA ARG A 107 7.21 7.41 -11.65
C ARG A 107 6.33 8.65 -11.56
N SER A 108 6.33 9.50 -12.58
CA SER A 108 5.62 10.78 -12.51
C SER A 108 4.33 10.70 -13.31
N ALA A 109 4.41 10.68 -14.64
CA ALA A 109 3.22 10.76 -15.49
C ALA A 109 2.23 9.61 -15.23
N TYR A 110 2.74 8.37 -15.10
CA TYR A 110 1.89 7.20 -14.89
C TYR A 110 1.15 7.23 -13.55
N VAL A 111 1.85 7.63 -12.47
CA VAL A 111 1.23 7.76 -11.14
C VAL A 111 0.14 8.82 -11.17
N TRP A 112 0.42 9.99 -11.74
CA TRP A 112 -0.59 11.04 -11.84
C TRP A 112 -1.77 10.67 -12.74
N ALA A 113 -1.53 9.89 -13.81
CA ALA A 113 -2.60 9.36 -14.64
C ALA A 113 -3.51 8.42 -13.84
N MET A 114 -2.95 7.55 -12.98
CA MET A 114 -3.73 6.69 -12.09
C MET A 114 -4.56 7.49 -11.07
N GLU A 115 -3.93 8.44 -10.38
CA GLU A 115 -4.62 9.28 -9.39
C GLU A 115 -5.74 10.10 -10.04
N ALA A 116 -5.48 10.70 -11.20
CA ALA A 116 -6.48 11.44 -11.98
C ALA A 116 -7.63 10.53 -12.40
N ARG A 117 -7.34 9.33 -12.91
CA ARG A 117 -8.36 8.35 -13.30
C ARG A 117 -9.28 8.02 -12.13
N TRP A 118 -8.73 7.69 -10.96
CA TRP A 118 -9.52 7.32 -9.78
C TRP A 118 -10.34 8.48 -9.23
N ALA A 119 -9.77 9.68 -9.14
CA ALA A 119 -10.50 10.85 -8.64
C ALA A 119 -11.62 11.28 -9.60
N CYS A 120 -11.36 11.28 -10.92
CA CYS A 120 -12.38 11.61 -11.90
C CYS A 120 -13.47 10.53 -12.01
N GLU A 121 -13.14 9.26 -11.79
CA GLU A 121 -14.12 8.17 -11.70
C GLU A 121 -15.05 8.35 -10.50
N ALA A 122 -14.50 8.71 -9.33
CA ALA A 122 -15.31 9.02 -8.14
C ALA A 122 -16.23 10.23 -8.39
N ALA A 123 -15.69 11.33 -8.92
CA ALA A 123 -16.46 12.53 -9.26
C ALA A 123 -17.59 12.22 -10.25
N ALA A 124 -17.30 11.47 -11.31
CA ALA A 124 -18.32 11.03 -12.28
C ALA A 124 -19.41 10.18 -11.62
N GLY A 125 -19.04 9.32 -10.66
CA GLY A 125 -19.98 8.53 -9.86
C GLY A 125 -20.96 9.39 -9.05
N TYR A 126 -20.47 10.42 -8.36
CA TYR A 126 -21.31 11.37 -7.63
C TYR A 126 -22.24 12.15 -8.57
N LEU A 127 -21.68 12.68 -9.66
CA LEU A 127 -22.43 13.46 -10.64
C LEU A 127 -23.55 12.64 -11.31
N LYS A 128 -23.29 11.36 -11.61
CA LYS A 128 -24.29 10.43 -12.16
C LYS A 128 -25.50 10.24 -11.23
N ASN A 129 -25.27 10.34 -9.92
CA ASN A 129 -26.32 10.25 -8.91
C ASN A 129 -26.93 11.63 -8.57
N GLY A 130 -26.60 12.68 -9.33
CA GLY A 130 -27.08 14.05 -9.12
C GLY A 130 -26.47 14.76 -7.91
N THR A 131 -25.37 14.22 -7.36
CA THR A 131 -24.67 14.82 -6.22
C THR A 131 -23.45 15.60 -6.71
N LEU A 132 -23.33 16.85 -6.28
CA LEU A 132 -22.15 17.67 -6.51
C LEU A 132 -21.21 17.51 -5.32
N ASP A 133 -20.25 16.58 -5.45
CA ASP A 133 -19.18 16.40 -4.46
C ASP A 133 -17.97 17.26 -4.86
N GLU A 134 -17.89 18.46 -4.28
CA GLU A 134 -16.86 19.45 -4.61
C GLU A 134 -15.45 18.89 -4.44
N GLU A 135 -15.20 18.12 -3.38
CA GLU A 135 -13.89 17.54 -3.09
C GLU A 135 -13.43 16.59 -4.20
N SER A 136 -14.28 15.65 -4.65
CA SER A 136 -13.91 14.75 -5.75
C SER A 136 -13.70 15.49 -7.06
N ILE A 137 -14.53 16.51 -7.36
CA ILE A 137 -14.39 17.34 -8.57
C ILE A 137 -13.04 18.09 -8.54
N GLN A 138 -12.72 18.74 -7.42
CA GLN A 138 -11.47 19.47 -7.24
C GLN A 138 -10.24 18.56 -7.33
N LYS A 139 -10.31 17.35 -6.75
CA LYS A 139 -9.25 16.33 -6.87
C LYS A 139 -9.06 15.87 -8.32
N CYS A 140 -10.16 15.58 -9.02
CA CYS A 140 -10.14 15.20 -10.43
C CYS A 140 -9.39 16.24 -11.26
N ASP A 141 -9.78 17.52 -11.16
CA ASP A 141 -9.13 18.61 -11.90
C ASP A 141 -7.65 18.73 -11.55
N CYS A 142 -7.32 18.75 -10.26
CA CYS A 142 -5.94 18.97 -9.86
C CYS A 142 -5.00 17.81 -10.28
N PHE A 143 -5.41 16.56 -10.04
CA PHE A 143 -4.61 15.40 -10.42
C PHE A 143 -4.47 15.31 -11.93
N TYR A 144 -5.52 15.62 -12.68
CA TYR A 144 -5.46 15.67 -14.13
C TYR A 144 -4.48 16.73 -14.64
N ARG A 145 -4.54 17.97 -14.11
CA ARG A 145 -3.57 19.03 -14.45
C ARG A 145 -2.13 18.57 -14.20
N ARG A 146 -1.92 17.80 -13.14
CA ARG A 146 -0.60 17.29 -12.81
C ARG A 146 -0.15 16.16 -13.74
N PHE A 147 -1.06 15.26 -14.12
CA PHE A 147 -0.83 14.26 -15.15
C PHE A 147 -0.37 14.93 -16.45
N ILE A 148 -1.10 15.95 -16.93
CA ILE A 148 -0.75 16.68 -18.16
C ILE A 148 0.62 17.36 -18.05
N SER A 149 1.01 17.85 -16.87
CA SER A 149 2.34 18.47 -16.69
C SER A 149 3.54 17.52 -16.88
N PHE A 150 3.31 16.21 -16.86
CA PHE A 150 4.35 15.19 -17.02
C PHE A 150 4.18 14.34 -18.30
N ARG A 151 3.10 14.53 -19.04
CA ARG A 151 2.73 13.75 -20.22
C ARG A 151 3.61 14.08 -21.43
#